data_AF-A0A955S362-F1
#
_entry.id   AF-A0A955S362-F1
#
_cell.length_a   1.000
_cell.length_b   1.000
_cell.length_c   1.000
_cell.angle_alpha   90.00
_cell.angle_beta   90.00
_cell.angle_gamma   90.00
#
_symmetry.space_group_name_H-M   'P 1'
#
loop_
_entity.id
_entity.type
_entity.pdbx_description
1 polymer ?
#
loop_
_entity_poly.entity_id
_entity_poly.type
_entity_poly.pdbx_seq_one_letter_code
_entity_poly.pdbx_strand_id
1 'polypeptide(L)'
;TNARNGNRIVEMADGVYSARASLQINDPLVITRIERIIENRIIRVPVVQVVWRTQTIFVPRDPLAQTFSFTQNQVISSIGLQFTARDPSIPVTVQIRGVTTGLPNGVVFAEKVLAPNEISLSGETRIRFDDPFYAEANTSYAVVLLTNSTNYKVRTATLGKMGRWGIIT
;
A
#
# COMPACT_ATOMS: atom_id res chain seq x y z
N THR A 1 -3.16 -39.18 73.56
CA THR A 1 -4.04 -40.29 73.18
C THR A 1 -3.88 -40.52 71.69
N ASN A 2 -3.14 -41.55 71.31
CA ASN A 2 -2.81 -41.88 69.92
C ASN A 2 -4.06 -42.42 69.22
N ALA A 3 -4.53 -41.75 68.17
CA ALA A 3 -5.65 -42.23 67.37
C ALA A 3 -5.20 -43.47 66.57
N ARG A 4 -5.82 -44.62 66.86
CA ARG A 4 -5.66 -45.87 66.10
C ARG A 4 -6.70 -45.88 64.96
N ASN A 5 -6.29 -46.33 63.76
CA ASN A 5 -7.12 -46.51 62.58
C ASN A 5 -8.44 -47.26 62.92
N GLY A 6 -9.58 -46.78 62.43
CA GLY A 6 -10.90 -47.38 62.67
C GLY A 6 -12.09 -46.41 62.56
N ASN A 7 -13.30 -46.97 62.62
CA ASN A 7 -14.54 -46.20 62.58
C ASN A 7 -14.90 -45.73 64.00
N ARG A 8 -14.90 -44.41 64.25
CA ARG A 8 -15.26 -43.83 65.56
C ARG A 8 -16.68 -43.28 65.51
N ILE A 9 -17.57 -43.73 66.39
CA ILE A 9 -18.91 -43.14 66.53
C ILE A 9 -18.86 -42.11 67.67
N VAL A 10 -19.18 -40.86 67.36
CA VAL A 10 -19.31 -39.77 68.32
C VAL A 10 -20.80 -39.49 68.51
N GLU A 11 -21.26 -39.53 69.75
CA GLU A 11 -22.65 -39.27 70.12
C GLU A 11 -22.71 -38.01 70.98
N MET A 12 -23.58 -37.08 70.59
CA MET A 12 -23.90 -35.87 71.36
C MET A 12 -25.40 -35.89 71.63
N ALA A 13 -25.80 -35.75 72.89
CA ALA A 13 -27.19 -35.78 73.30
C ALA A 13 -27.50 -34.59 74.22
N ASP A 14 -28.55 -33.85 73.91
CA ASP A 14 -29.09 -32.79 74.77
C ASP A 14 -30.57 -33.07 75.00
N GLY A 15 -30.88 -33.74 76.12
CA GLY A 15 -32.20 -33.92 76.77
C GLY A 15 -33.37 -34.51 75.97
N VAL A 16 -33.57 -34.09 74.74
CA VAL A 16 -34.67 -34.45 73.83
C VAL A 16 -34.15 -34.84 72.43
N TYR A 17 -32.92 -34.47 72.05
CA TYR A 17 -32.32 -34.85 70.76
C TYR A 17 -30.93 -35.45 70.93
N SER A 18 -30.68 -36.60 70.30
CA SER A 18 -29.35 -37.19 70.17
C SER A 18 -28.95 -37.29 68.71
N ALA A 19 -27.68 -37.00 68.43
CA ALA A 19 -27.08 -37.12 67.12
C ALA A 19 -25.84 -38.02 67.22
N ARG A 20 -25.80 -39.05 66.38
CA ARG A 20 -24.65 -39.95 66.25
C ARG A 20 -24.00 -39.69 64.90
N ALA A 21 -22.70 -39.40 64.90
CA ALA A 21 -21.91 -39.25 63.68
C ALA A 21 -20.76 -40.26 63.70
N SER A 22 -20.63 -41.06 62.64
CA SER A 22 -19.49 -41.93 62.44
C SER A 22 -18.40 -41.21 61.66
N LEU A 23 -17.20 -41.07 62.25
CA LEU A 23 -16.02 -40.53 61.60
C LEU A 23 -15.05 -41.67 61.28
N GLN A 24 -14.78 -41.86 59.99
CA GLN A 24 -13.81 -42.83 59.51
C GLN A 24 -12.46 -42.13 59.30
N ILE A 25 -11.42 -42.59 59.99
CA ILE A 25 -10.06 -42.06 59.86
C ILE A 25 -9.21 -43.11 59.13
N ASN A 26 -8.90 -42.85 57.86
CA ASN A 26 -8.04 -43.70 57.03
C ASN A 26 -6.70 -42.98 56.78
N ASP A 27 -5.56 -43.67 56.96
CA ASP A 27 -4.25 -43.14 56.57
C ASP A 27 -4.16 -43.02 55.03
N PRO A 28 -3.56 -41.96 54.46
CA PRO A 28 -3.43 -41.85 53.01
C PRO A 28 -2.38 -42.83 52.47
N LEU A 29 -2.81 -43.78 51.63
CA LEU A 29 -1.92 -44.66 50.87
C LEU A 29 -1.26 -43.88 49.73
N VAL A 30 0.05 -43.65 49.83
CA VAL A 30 0.87 -43.01 48.78
C VAL A 30 1.25 -44.04 47.72
N ILE A 31 0.71 -43.89 46.50
CA ILE A 31 1.08 -44.71 45.34
C ILE A 31 2.00 -43.88 44.44
N THR A 32 3.29 -44.22 44.41
CA THR A 32 4.29 -43.69 43.48
C THR A 32 4.40 -44.59 42.25
N ARG A 33 3.64 -44.27 41.19
CA ARG A 33 3.90 -44.80 39.84
C ARG A 33 3.70 -43.66 38.84
N ILE A 34 4.78 -43.17 38.24
CA ILE A 34 4.74 -42.11 37.23
C ILE A 34 4.57 -42.80 35.87
N GLU A 35 3.40 -42.69 35.27
CA GLU A 35 3.19 -43.04 33.86
C GLU A 35 3.72 -41.90 32.99
N ARG A 36 4.75 -42.16 32.18
CA ARG A 36 5.26 -41.18 31.21
C ARG A 36 4.38 -41.23 29.96
N ILE A 37 3.41 -40.33 29.88
CA ILE A 37 2.64 -40.09 28.66
C ILE A 37 3.51 -39.23 27.73
N ILE A 38 3.88 -39.73 26.55
CA ILE A 38 4.51 -38.94 25.50
C ILE A 38 3.39 -38.37 24.65
N GLU A 39 2.98 -37.13 24.91
CA GLU A 39 2.07 -36.41 24.04
C GLU A 39 2.84 -35.87 22.83
N ASN A 40 2.52 -36.36 21.62
CA ASN A 40 2.96 -35.69 20.39
C ASN A 40 2.19 -34.37 20.25
N ARG A 41 2.71 -33.30 20.85
CA ARG A 41 2.20 -31.94 20.62
C ARG A 41 2.54 -31.53 19.19
N ILE A 42 1.58 -31.67 18.28
CA ILE A 42 1.65 -31.07 16.95
C ILE A 42 1.56 -29.56 17.14
N ILE A 43 2.70 -28.86 17.05
CA ILE A 43 2.73 -27.40 17.03
C ILE A 43 2.24 -26.96 15.65
N ARG A 44 0.95 -26.61 15.54
CA ARG A 44 0.43 -25.88 14.38
C ARG A 44 0.97 -24.45 14.46
N VAL A 45 2.01 -24.16 13.69
CA VAL A 45 2.45 -22.78 13.44
C VAL A 45 1.43 -22.15 12.49
N PRO A 46 0.69 -21.10 12.87
CA PRO A 46 -0.14 -20.39 11.91
C PRO A 46 0.78 -19.70 10.89
N VAL A 47 0.65 -20.06 9.62
CA VAL A 47 1.22 -19.25 8.54
C VAL A 47 0.41 -17.96 8.48
N VAL A 48 0.92 -16.89 9.10
CA VAL A 48 0.35 -15.56 8.95
C VAL A 48 0.72 -15.10 7.55
N GLN A 49 -0.26 -15.06 6.66
CA GLN A 49 -0.09 -14.44 5.35
C GLN A 49 -0.10 -12.93 5.57
N VAL A 50 1.07 -12.30 5.55
CA VAL A 50 1.16 -10.82 5.51
C VAL A 50 0.70 -10.39 4.12
N VAL A 51 -0.58 -10.04 3.99
CA VAL A 51 -1.11 -9.41 2.78
C VAL A 51 -0.70 -7.94 2.84
N TRP A 52 0.32 -7.55 2.07
CA TRP A 52 0.63 -6.14 1.86
C TRP A 52 -0.54 -5.50 1.12
N ARG A 53 -1.40 -4.80 1.86
CA ARG A 53 -2.47 -3.99 1.27
C ARG A 53 -1.83 -2.71 0.74
N THR A 54 -1.45 -2.69 -0.53
CA THR A 54 -1.05 -1.46 -1.21
C THR A 54 -2.29 -0.58 -1.33
N GLN A 55 -2.47 0.39 -0.42
CA GLN A 55 -3.43 1.46 -0.61
C GLN A 55 -2.85 2.47 -1.59
N THR A 56 -3.30 2.42 -2.84
CA THR A 56 -3.10 3.53 -3.78
C THR A 56 -4.00 4.68 -3.31
N ILE A 57 -3.44 5.62 -2.55
CA ILE A 57 -4.12 6.88 -2.24
C ILE A 57 -4.19 7.64 -3.56
N PHE A 58 -5.38 7.67 -4.17
CA PHE A 58 -5.68 8.57 -5.28
C PHE A 58 -5.84 9.98 -4.70
N VAL A 59 -4.75 10.76 -4.68
CA VAL A 59 -4.87 12.20 -4.47
C VAL A 59 -5.38 12.79 -5.79
N PRO A 60 -6.57 13.43 -5.83
CA PRO A 60 -6.99 14.17 -7.00
C PRO A 60 -6.03 15.35 -7.17
N ARG A 61 -5.05 15.19 -8.04
CA ARG A 61 -4.22 16.28 -8.55
C ARG A 61 -4.75 16.54 -9.93
N ASP A 62 -5.33 17.72 -10.17
CA ASP A 62 -5.71 18.16 -11.51
C ASP A 62 -4.42 18.38 -12.31
N PRO A 63 -4.04 17.44 -13.19
CA PRO A 63 -2.81 17.60 -13.91
C PRO A 63 -3.07 18.45 -15.15
N LEU A 64 -2.10 19.28 -15.53
CA LEU A 64 -2.12 19.84 -16.87
C LEU A 64 -1.90 18.68 -17.84
N ALA A 65 -2.94 18.33 -18.59
CA ALA A 65 -2.94 17.23 -19.52
C ALA A 65 -3.34 17.68 -20.93
N GLN A 66 -2.57 17.25 -21.93
CA GLN A 66 -2.87 17.54 -23.33
C GLN A 66 -2.84 16.25 -24.15
N THR A 67 -3.90 16.02 -24.90
CA THR A 67 -4.06 14.85 -25.77
C THR A 67 -3.41 15.07 -27.12
N PHE A 68 -2.82 14.01 -27.68
CA PHE A 68 -2.23 13.97 -29.02
C PHE A 68 -2.41 12.59 -29.63
N SER A 69 -2.36 12.51 -30.96
CA SER A 69 -2.41 11.27 -31.72
C SER A 69 -1.55 11.38 -32.97
N PHE A 70 -1.16 10.24 -33.52
CA PHE A 70 -0.40 10.18 -34.77
C PHE A 70 -1.19 9.45 -35.84
N THR A 71 -0.93 9.79 -37.09
CA THR A 71 -1.50 9.08 -38.24
C THR A 71 -0.71 7.84 -38.62
N GLN A 72 0.52 7.68 -38.08
CA GLN A 72 1.43 6.58 -38.34
C GLN A 72 2.04 6.06 -37.05
N ASN A 73 2.53 4.83 -37.08
CA ASN A 73 3.26 4.22 -35.97
C ASN A 73 4.63 4.89 -35.83
N GLN A 74 5.00 5.25 -34.61
CA GLN A 74 6.27 5.93 -34.36
C GLN A 74 6.76 5.70 -32.93
N VAL A 75 8.08 5.73 -32.76
CA VAL A 75 8.72 5.65 -31.45
C VAL A 75 8.97 7.05 -30.93
N ILE A 76 8.51 7.34 -29.73
CA ILE A 76 8.75 8.62 -29.07
C ILE A 76 9.87 8.44 -28.05
N SER A 77 10.98 9.13 -28.31
CA SER A 77 12.15 9.17 -27.43
C SER A 77 12.22 10.42 -26.56
N SER A 78 11.56 11.50 -26.96
CA SER A 78 11.58 12.76 -26.23
C SER A 78 10.39 13.64 -26.52
N ILE A 79 10.06 14.53 -25.58
CA ILE A 79 9.12 15.62 -25.76
C ILE A 79 9.75 16.96 -25.43
N GLY A 80 9.24 18.01 -26.07
CA GLY A 80 9.62 19.40 -25.80
C GLY A 80 8.52 20.11 -25.03
N LEU A 81 8.86 20.75 -23.91
CA LEU A 81 7.94 21.59 -23.15
C LEU A 81 8.54 22.98 -22.95
N GLN A 82 7.72 24.03 -23.06
CA GLN A 82 8.14 25.40 -22.77
C GLN A 82 7.61 25.84 -21.41
N PHE A 83 8.51 26.05 -20.46
CA PHE A 83 8.20 26.56 -19.14
C PHE A 83 8.40 28.09 -19.11
N THR A 84 7.48 28.81 -18.49
CA THR A 84 7.60 30.26 -18.25
C THR A 84 7.92 30.60 -16.80
N ALA A 85 7.64 29.68 -15.87
CA ALA A 85 8.06 29.77 -14.48
C ALA A 85 8.39 28.38 -13.94
N ARG A 86 9.38 28.32 -13.03
CA ARG A 86 9.79 27.11 -12.32
C ARG A 86 9.84 27.36 -10.82
N ASP A 87 9.50 26.35 -10.05
CA ASP A 87 9.77 26.34 -8.61
C ASP A 87 11.28 26.12 -8.35
N PRO A 88 11.88 26.70 -7.29
CA PRO A 88 13.29 26.50 -7.00
C PRO A 88 13.65 25.12 -6.40
N SER A 89 12.70 24.41 -5.79
CA SER A 89 13.00 23.19 -5.01
C SER A 89 12.14 21.99 -5.35
N ILE A 90 10.91 22.21 -5.83
CA ILE A 90 9.95 21.13 -6.07
C ILE A 90 10.11 20.56 -7.48
N PRO A 91 10.29 19.24 -7.68
CA PRO A 91 10.40 18.66 -9.02
C PRO A 91 9.06 18.61 -9.78
N VAL A 92 9.15 18.36 -11.09
CA VAL A 92 7.99 18.10 -11.97
C VAL A 92 8.13 16.71 -12.56
N THR A 93 7.08 15.91 -12.43
CA THR A 93 6.99 14.61 -13.10
C THR A 93 6.21 14.77 -14.40
N VAL A 94 6.78 14.29 -15.49
CA VAL A 94 6.16 14.29 -16.81
C VAL A 94 5.86 12.86 -17.20
N GLN A 95 4.58 12.57 -17.47
CA GLN A 95 4.11 11.25 -17.83
C GLN A 95 3.44 11.28 -19.20
N ILE A 96 3.59 10.19 -19.94
CA ILE A 96 2.77 9.91 -21.12
C ILE A 96 1.80 8.81 -20.73
N ARG A 97 0.52 9.10 -20.88
CA ARG A 97 -0.57 8.22 -20.50
C ARG A 97 -1.45 7.83 -21.68
N GLY A 98 -2.10 6.69 -21.57
CA GLY A 98 -3.19 6.32 -22.46
C GLY A 98 -4.38 7.24 -22.28
N VAL A 99 -5.24 7.31 -23.29
CA VAL A 99 -6.48 8.09 -23.25
C VAL A 99 -7.67 7.14 -23.35
N THR A 100 -8.64 7.33 -22.45
CA THR A 100 -9.94 6.68 -22.54
C THR A 100 -10.99 7.77 -22.55
N THR A 101 -11.87 7.75 -23.57
CA THR A 101 -12.95 8.76 -23.74
C THR A 101 -12.48 10.22 -23.69
N GLY A 102 -11.27 10.51 -24.19
CA GLY A 102 -10.71 11.87 -24.21
C GLY A 102 -10.00 12.31 -22.93
N LEU A 103 -10.01 11.50 -21.87
CA LEU A 103 -9.29 11.78 -20.63
C LEU A 103 -8.09 10.83 -20.43
N PRO A 104 -7.00 11.29 -19.80
CA PRO A 104 -5.89 10.41 -19.45
C PRO A 104 -6.36 9.28 -18.53
N ASN A 105 -6.02 8.04 -18.87
CA ASN A 105 -6.32 6.86 -18.06
C ASN A 105 -5.17 6.54 -17.09
N GLY A 106 -5.24 5.38 -16.42
CA GLY A 106 -4.23 4.94 -15.46
C GLY A 106 -2.98 4.31 -16.07
N VAL A 107 -2.95 4.08 -17.39
CA VAL A 107 -1.84 3.41 -18.06
C VAL A 107 -0.75 4.44 -18.37
N VAL A 108 0.43 4.25 -17.79
CA VAL A 108 1.61 5.10 -18.02
C VAL A 108 2.55 4.38 -18.99
N PHE A 109 2.85 5.00 -20.12
CA PHE A 109 3.75 4.47 -21.15
C PHE A 109 5.19 4.92 -20.95
N ALA A 110 5.39 6.16 -20.51
CA ALA A 110 6.69 6.73 -20.23
C ALA A 110 6.58 7.74 -19.08
N GLU A 111 7.61 7.83 -18.26
CA GLU A 111 7.70 8.77 -17.15
C GLU A 111 9.11 9.35 -17.06
N LYS A 112 9.21 10.65 -16.77
CA LYS A 112 10.46 11.29 -16.39
C LYS A 112 10.22 12.28 -15.26
N VAL A 113 11.03 12.20 -14.21
CA VAL A 113 11.09 13.22 -13.17
C VAL A 113 12.15 14.24 -13.55
N LEU A 114 11.78 15.52 -13.53
CA LEU A 114 12.66 16.65 -13.82
C LEU A 114 12.91 17.43 -12.55
N ALA A 115 14.19 17.60 -12.23
CA ALA A 115 14.60 18.53 -11.21
C ALA A 115 14.50 19.98 -11.72
N PRO A 116 14.24 20.97 -10.84
CA PRO A 116 14.14 22.38 -11.23
C PRO A 116 15.31 22.92 -12.07
N ASN A 117 16.51 22.41 -11.84
CA ASN A 117 17.73 22.81 -12.54
C ASN A 117 17.78 22.31 -14.00
N GLU A 118 17.05 21.25 -14.33
CA GLU A 118 16.95 20.69 -15.69
C GLU A 118 15.95 21.48 -16.56
N ILE A 119 15.13 22.33 -15.94
CA ILE A 119 14.09 23.10 -16.62
C ILE A 119 14.66 24.42 -17.12
N SER A 120 14.60 24.64 -18.44
CA SER A 120 14.95 25.90 -19.08
C SER A 120 13.72 26.81 -19.21
N LEU A 121 13.87 28.08 -18.81
CA LEU A 121 12.81 29.10 -18.91
C LEU A 121 12.89 29.94 -20.19
N SER A 122 14.05 29.97 -20.85
CA SER A 122 14.30 30.78 -22.04
C SER A 122 14.06 30.04 -23.35
N GLY A 123 13.70 28.76 -23.30
CA GLY A 123 13.51 27.92 -24.48
C GLY A 123 12.80 26.61 -24.19
N GLU A 124 12.82 25.71 -25.18
CA GLU A 124 12.27 24.37 -25.06
C GLU A 124 13.12 23.52 -24.11
N THR A 125 12.49 22.99 -23.06
CA THR A 125 13.06 21.95 -22.22
C THR A 125 12.79 20.61 -22.90
N ARG A 126 13.86 19.99 -23.43
CA ARG A 126 13.78 18.68 -24.07
C ARG A 126 13.92 17.58 -23.03
N ILE A 127 12.86 16.82 -22.87
CA ILE A 127 12.74 15.74 -21.89
C ILE A 127 12.94 14.43 -22.64
N ARG A 128 14.05 13.74 -22.37
CA ARG A 128 14.30 12.40 -22.89
C ARG A 128 13.77 11.36 -21.92
N PHE A 129 13.03 10.40 -22.45
CA PHE A 129 12.61 9.23 -21.70
C PHE A 129 13.73 8.21 -21.74
N ASP A 130 13.99 7.59 -20.58
CA ASP A 130 15.00 6.54 -20.47
C ASP A 130 14.57 5.30 -21.27
N ASP A 131 13.25 5.03 -21.29
CA ASP A 131 12.61 4.03 -22.14
C ASP A 131 11.71 4.71 -23.19
N PRO A 132 12.14 4.76 -24.47
CA PRO A 132 11.29 5.24 -25.56
C PRO A 132 10.05 4.36 -25.70
N PHE A 133 8.87 4.97 -25.85
CA PHE A 133 7.64 4.21 -26.02
C PHE A 133 7.20 4.16 -27.48
N TYR A 134 6.61 3.03 -27.86
CA TYR A 134 6.02 2.82 -29.18
C TYR A 134 4.59 3.36 -29.19
N ALA A 135 4.35 4.36 -30.04
CA ALA A 135 3.03 4.95 -30.24
C ALA A 135 2.39 4.38 -31.50
N GLU A 136 1.17 3.85 -31.35
CA GLU A 136 0.38 3.31 -32.44
C GLU A 136 -0.35 4.42 -33.19
N ALA A 137 -0.48 4.24 -34.51
CA ALA A 137 -1.29 5.08 -35.37
C ALA A 137 -2.75 5.08 -34.90
N ASN A 138 -3.41 6.23 -35.02
CA ASN A 138 -4.82 6.44 -34.67
C ASN A 138 -5.17 6.14 -33.20
N THR A 139 -4.17 6.03 -32.33
CA THR A 139 -4.34 5.91 -30.88
C THR A 139 -4.07 7.25 -30.21
N SER A 140 -4.92 7.61 -29.26
CA SER A 140 -4.80 8.84 -28.49
C SER A 140 -3.97 8.62 -27.23
N TYR A 141 -3.02 9.51 -27.02
CA TYR A 141 -2.15 9.58 -25.84
C TYR A 141 -2.29 10.95 -25.19
N ALA A 142 -1.90 11.05 -23.93
CA ALA A 142 -1.90 12.30 -23.19
C ALA A 142 -0.55 12.55 -22.53
N VAL A 143 0.01 13.74 -22.71
CA VAL A 143 1.11 14.22 -21.85
C VAL A 143 0.49 14.81 -20.60
N VAL A 144 0.98 14.39 -19.43
CA VAL A 144 0.46 14.74 -18.12
C VAL A 144 1.61 15.29 -17.26
N LEU A 145 1.45 16.52 -16.79
CA LEU A 145 2.38 17.19 -15.89
C LEU A 145 1.88 17.11 -14.45
N LEU A 146 2.71 16.56 -13.56
CA LEU A 146 2.41 16.37 -12.15
C LEU A 146 3.44 17.12 -11.31
N THR A 147 3.00 18.05 -10.47
CA THR A 147 3.87 18.75 -9.51
C THR A 147 3.10 19.17 -8.26
N ASN A 148 3.76 19.22 -7.10
CA ASN A 148 3.20 19.74 -5.84
C ASN A 148 3.38 21.24 -5.69
N SER A 149 3.96 21.92 -6.67
CA SER A 149 4.08 23.38 -6.66
C SER A 149 3.07 24.02 -7.59
N THR A 150 2.47 25.12 -7.12
CA THR A 150 1.62 26.01 -7.93
C THR A 150 2.44 27.06 -8.69
N ASN A 151 3.76 27.12 -8.48
CA ASN A 151 4.65 28.11 -9.08
C ASN A 151 5.05 27.78 -10.51
N TYR A 152 4.87 26.52 -10.94
CA TYR A 152 5.16 26.11 -12.30
C TYR A 152 4.16 26.70 -13.28
N LYS A 153 4.68 27.26 -14.38
CA LYS A 153 3.87 27.73 -15.51
C LYS A 153 4.41 27.14 -16.80
N VAL A 154 3.52 26.55 -17.60
CA VAL A 154 3.83 25.91 -18.87
C VAL A 154 3.01 26.59 -19.96
N ARG A 155 3.58 26.72 -21.16
CA ARG A 155 2.86 27.23 -22.33
C ARG A 155 2.02 26.10 -22.92
N THR A 156 0.76 26.40 -23.18
CA THR A 156 -0.13 25.52 -23.93
C THR A 156 -0.25 26.04 -25.35
N ALA A 157 -0.05 25.12 -26.29
CA ALA A 157 -0.27 25.40 -27.68
C ALA A 157 -1.72 25.12 -28.07
N THR A 158 -2.36 26.09 -28.72
CA THR A 158 -3.70 25.92 -29.31
C THR A 158 -3.55 25.65 -30.81
N LEU A 159 -4.09 24.51 -31.27
CA LEU A 159 -4.12 24.16 -32.70
C LEU A 159 -4.76 25.31 -33.50
N GLY A 160 -4.03 25.84 -34.49
CA GLY A 160 -4.45 26.98 -35.31
C GLY A 160 -3.78 28.31 -34.97
N LYS A 161 -3.06 28.42 -33.84
CA LYS A 161 -2.13 29.53 -33.60
C LYS A 161 -0.71 29.09 -33.97
N MET A 162 -0.18 29.65 -35.06
CA MET A 162 1.23 29.51 -35.39
C MET A 162 2.06 30.28 -34.35
N GLY A 163 2.85 29.56 -33.54
CA GLY A 163 3.94 30.18 -32.80
C GLY A 163 4.94 30.78 -33.79
N ARG A 164 5.59 31.88 -33.38
CA ARG A 164 6.59 32.57 -34.20
C ARG A 164 7.64 31.53 -34.62
N TRP A 165 7.82 31.33 -35.94
CA TRP A 165 8.75 30.38 -36.58
C TRP A 165 8.33 28.91 -36.70
N GLY A 166 7.03 28.60 -36.83
CA GLY A 166 6.60 27.24 -37.23
C GLY A 166 6.72 26.18 -36.12
N ILE A 167 6.96 26.62 -34.89
CA ILE A 167 6.92 25.81 -33.68
C ILE A 167 5.52 26.00 -33.10
N ILE A 168 4.85 24.89 -32.79
CA ILE A 168 3.55 24.91 -32.12
C ILE A 168 3.84 25.26 -30.64
N THR A 169 3.55 26.50 -30.24
CA THR A 169 3.77 27.05 -28.89
C THR A 169 2.45 27.29 -28.17
#